data_AF-A0A6V7BA70-F1
#
_entry.id   AF-A0A6V7BA70-F1
#
_cell.length_a   1.000
_cell.length_b   1.000
_cell.length_c   1.000
_cell.angle_alpha   90.00
_cell.angle_beta   90.00
_cell.angle_gamma   90.00
#
_symmetry.space_group_name_H-M   'P 1'
#
loop_
_entity.id
_entity.type
_entity.pdbx_description
1 polymer ?
#
loop_
_entity_poly.entity_id
_entity_poly.type
_entity_poly.pdbx_seq_one_letter_code
_entity_poly.pdbx_strand_id
1 'polypeptide(L)'
;MEASAEQAQRSIVAIAALIAADRKRVLSTGSSTLQALRLFELLPTMPKLTVDRAQQALEVSYPTARAAVTTLQDIGVLVETTGRARGQSFSYQAYVNVLRA
;
A
#
# COMPACT_ATOMS: atom_id res chain seq x y z
N MET A 1 17.46 -27.19 -5.41
CA MET A 1 16.52 -26.35 -6.19
C MET A 1 15.10 -26.38 -5.63
N GLU A 2 14.68 -27.41 -4.89
CA GLU A 2 13.33 -27.51 -4.27
C GLU A 2 13.02 -26.39 -3.25
N ALA A 3 14.01 -25.98 -2.45
CA ALA A 3 13.85 -24.89 -1.48
C ALA A 3 13.40 -23.56 -2.09
N SER A 4 13.74 -23.28 -3.36
CA SER A 4 13.33 -22.05 -4.03
C SER A 4 11.89 -22.09 -4.54
N ALA A 5 11.39 -23.27 -4.93
CA ALA A 5 10.03 -23.44 -5.42
C ALA A 5 9.02 -23.39 -4.27
N GLU A 6 9.31 -24.09 -3.17
CA GLU A 6 8.49 -24.03 -1.96
C GLU A 6 8.46 -22.64 -1.33
N GLN A 7 9.59 -21.94 -1.30
CA GLN A 7 9.67 -20.57 -0.79
C GLN A 7 8.84 -19.61 -1.64
N ALA A 8 8.96 -19.70 -2.97
CA ALA A 8 8.14 -18.89 -3.88
C ALA A 8 6.63 -19.14 -3.67
N GLN A 9 6.22 -20.41 -3.52
CA GLN A 9 4.83 -20.76 -3.26
C GLN A 9 4.32 -20.19 -1.93
N ARG A 10 5.11 -20.28 -0.85
CA ARG A 10 4.77 -19.70 0.45
C ARG A 10 4.63 -18.18 0.38
N SER A 11 5.53 -17.50 -0.32
CA SER A 11 5.48 -16.04 -0.49
C SER A 11 4.25 -15.58 -1.28
N ILE A 12 3.81 -16.31 -2.30
CA ILE A 12 2.57 -15.98 -3.05
C ILE A 12 1.35 -16.06 -2.13
N VAL A 13 1.21 -17.13 -1.35
CA VAL A 13 0.08 -17.31 -0.43
C VAL A 13 0.09 -16.23 0.66
N ALA A 14 1.28 -15.92 1.21
CA ALA A 14 1.43 -14.87 2.21
C ALA A 14 1.06 -13.48 1.67
N ILE A 15 1.44 -13.16 0.42
CA ILE A 15 1.05 -11.90 -0.25
C ILE A 15 -0.47 -11.84 -0.43
N ALA A 16 -1.10 -12.91 -0.91
CA ALA A 16 -2.55 -12.93 -1.12
C ALA A 16 -3.32 -12.75 0.21
N ALA A 17 -2.87 -13.42 1.27
CA ALA A 17 -3.45 -13.29 2.61
C ALA A 17 -3.30 -11.87 3.17
N LEU A 18 -2.10 -11.27 3.02
CA LEU A 18 -1.83 -9.89 3.44
C LEU A 18 -2.74 -8.90 2.71
N ILE A 19 -2.83 -8.99 1.38
CA ILE A 19 -3.68 -8.09 0.58
C ILE A 19 -5.15 -8.25 0.98
N ALA A 20 -5.64 -9.47 1.20
CA ALA A 20 -7.01 -9.70 1.61
C ALA A 20 -7.32 -9.09 3.00
N ALA A 21 -6.42 -9.26 3.97
CA ALA A 21 -6.55 -8.67 5.29
C ALA A 21 -6.57 -7.14 5.23
N ASP A 22 -5.68 -6.55 4.44
CA ASP A 22 -5.53 -5.10 4.36
C ASP A 22 -6.69 -4.46 3.61
N ARG A 23 -7.20 -5.12 2.56
CA ARG A 23 -8.42 -4.70 1.88
C ARG A 23 -9.61 -4.64 2.83
N LYS A 24 -9.75 -5.64 3.72
CA LYS A 24 -10.81 -5.63 4.74
C LYS A 24 -10.65 -4.47 5.72
N ARG A 25 -9.41 -4.15 6.13
CA ARG A 25 -9.11 -2.97 6.96
C ARG A 25 -9.52 -1.67 6.26
N VAL A 26 -9.14 -1.51 5.00
CA VAL A 26 -9.50 -0.34 4.17
C VAL A 26 -11.02 -0.19 4.07
N LEU A 27 -11.74 -1.26 3.74
CA LEU A 27 -13.20 -1.24 3.60
C LEU A 27 -13.95 -0.97 4.92
N SER A 28 -13.30 -1.21 6.07
CA SER A 28 -13.87 -0.93 7.39
C SER A 28 -13.70 0.54 7.81
N THR A 29 -12.92 1.33 7.05
CA THR A 29 -12.83 2.79 7.27
C THR A 29 -14.05 3.47 6.64
N GLY A 30 -14.71 4.36 7.39
CA GLY A 30 -15.91 5.09 6.95
C GLY A 30 -15.69 6.02 5.74
N SER A 31 -16.56 7.02 5.55
CA SER A 31 -16.81 7.87 4.35
C SER A 31 -15.66 8.32 3.40
N SER A 32 -14.38 8.14 3.72
CA SER A 32 -13.24 8.41 2.83
C SER A 32 -12.71 7.16 2.10
N THR A 33 -13.53 6.12 1.99
CA THR A 33 -13.13 4.77 1.54
C THR A 33 -12.72 4.68 0.07
N LEU A 34 -13.37 5.39 -0.85
CA LEU A 34 -13.21 5.09 -2.29
C LEU A 34 -11.80 5.37 -2.83
N GLN A 35 -11.23 6.53 -2.51
CA GLN A 35 -9.89 6.89 -3.01
C GLN A 35 -8.78 6.13 -2.28
N ALA A 36 -8.97 5.86 -0.98
CA ALA A 36 -8.06 4.99 -0.23
C ALA A 36 -8.08 3.55 -0.78
N LEU A 37 -9.25 3.02 -1.13
CA LEU A 37 -9.41 1.71 -1.75
C LEU A 37 -8.75 1.66 -3.14
N ARG A 38 -9.03 2.65 -3.99
CA ARG A 38 -8.39 2.73 -5.31
C ARG A 38 -6.87 2.81 -5.21
N LEU A 39 -6.36 3.62 -4.27
CA LEU A 39 -4.92 3.70 -4.04
C LEU A 39 -4.34 2.38 -3.54
N PHE A 40 -5.04 1.71 -2.62
CA PHE A 40 -4.65 0.40 -2.11
C PHE A 40 -4.52 -0.64 -3.23
N GLU A 41 -5.47 -0.67 -4.16
CA GLU A 41 -5.46 -1.59 -5.31
C GLU A 41 -4.27 -1.37 -6.27
N LEU A 42 -3.66 -0.18 -6.25
CA LEU A 42 -2.47 0.15 -7.04
C LEU A 42 -1.14 -0.20 -6.32
N LEU A 43 -1.16 -0.45 -5.01
CA LEU A 43 0.08 -0.72 -4.25
C LEU A 43 0.86 -1.96 -4.70
N PRO A 44 0.24 -3.07 -5.15
CA PRO A 44 1.00 -4.22 -5.64
C PRO A 44 1.88 -3.90 -6.87
N THR A 45 1.48 -2.95 -7.72
CA THR A 45 2.27 -2.51 -8.88
C THR A 45 3.22 -1.37 -8.54
N MET A 46 2.95 -0.66 -7.44
CA MET A 46 3.69 0.49 -6.97
C MET A 46 3.79 0.49 -5.43
N PRO A 47 4.62 -0.38 -4.83
CA PRO A 47 4.66 -0.56 -3.38
C PRO A 47 5.37 0.58 -2.64
N LYS A 48 5.93 1.53 -3.39
CA LYS A 48 6.55 2.76 -2.91
C LYS A 48 6.03 3.93 -3.74
N LEU A 49 5.54 4.96 -3.07
CA LEU A 49 4.96 6.13 -3.74
C LEU A 49 5.13 7.41 -2.93
N THR A 50 4.89 8.54 -3.59
CA THR A 50 4.73 9.86 -2.97
C THR A 50 3.28 10.31 -3.13
N VAL A 51 2.88 11.39 -2.44
CA VAL A 51 1.55 11.99 -2.64
C VAL A 51 1.36 12.47 -4.09
N ASP A 52 2.40 13.04 -4.70
CA ASP A 52 2.34 13.48 -6.11
C ASP A 52 2.09 12.31 -7.05
N ARG A 53 2.70 11.15 -6.78
CA ARG A 53 2.48 9.94 -7.57
C ARG A 53 1.10 9.35 -7.35
N ALA A 54 0.57 9.39 -6.11
CA ALA A 54 -0.82 9.02 -5.83
C ALA A 54 -1.81 9.94 -6.56
N GLN A 55 -1.53 11.24 -6.60
CA GLN A 55 -2.34 12.22 -7.32
C GLN A 55 -2.42 11.89 -8.81
N GLN A 56 -1.27 11.62 -9.44
CA GLN A 56 -1.21 11.26 -10.85
C GLN A 56 -1.92 9.92 -11.13
N ALA A 57 -1.71 8.92 -10.28
CA ALA A 57 -2.28 7.58 -10.48
C ALA A 57 -3.80 7.51 -10.26
N LEU A 58 -4.33 8.38 -9.39
CA LEU A 58 -5.77 8.47 -9.10
C LEU A 58 -6.50 9.52 -9.96
N GLU A 59 -5.76 10.40 -10.64
CA GLU A 59 -6.29 11.54 -11.41
C GLU A 59 -7.19 12.46 -10.56
N VAL A 60 -6.76 12.75 -9.34
CA VAL A 60 -7.49 13.61 -8.37
C VAL A 60 -6.68 14.83 -7.97
N SER A 61 -7.26 15.73 -7.17
CA SER A 61 -6.52 16.85 -6.58
C SER A 61 -5.54 16.37 -5.51
N TYR A 62 -4.48 17.16 -5.28
CA TYR A 62 -3.47 16.86 -4.26
C TYR A 62 -4.08 16.64 -2.86
N PRO A 63 -5.04 17.46 -2.35
CA PRO A 63 -5.67 17.21 -1.05
C PRO A 63 -6.39 15.86 -0.98
N THR A 64 -7.06 15.44 -2.06
CA THR A 64 -7.74 14.14 -2.14
C THR A 64 -6.74 12.99 -2.12
N ALA A 65 -5.64 13.10 -2.88
CA ALA A 65 -4.57 12.11 -2.86
C ALA A 65 -3.89 12.01 -1.49
N ARG A 66 -3.62 13.16 -0.85
CA ARG A 66 -3.06 13.22 0.51
C ARG A 66 -4.00 12.53 1.50
N ALA A 67 -5.30 12.80 1.44
CA ALA A 67 -6.28 12.15 2.30
C ALA A 67 -6.28 10.63 2.11
N ALA A 68 -6.22 10.13 0.87
CA ALA A 68 -6.13 8.69 0.60
C ALA A 68 -4.84 8.07 1.19
N VAL A 69 -3.69 8.72 1.02
CA VAL A 69 -2.41 8.27 1.62
C VAL A 69 -2.50 8.26 3.15
N THR A 70 -3.03 9.33 3.75
CA THR A 70 -3.21 9.44 5.21
C THR A 70 -4.12 8.34 5.73
N THR A 71 -5.27 8.07 5.10
CA THR A 71 -6.16 6.98 5.50
C THR A 71 -5.43 5.64 5.51
N LEU A 72 -4.65 5.33 4.48
CA LEU A 72 -3.87 4.09 4.41
C LEU A 72 -2.74 4.04 5.44
N GLN A 73 -2.15 5.19 5.79
CA GLN A 73 -1.16 5.29 6.85
C GLN A 73 -1.79 5.06 8.23
N ASP A 74 -2.94 5.69 8.51
CA ASP A 74 -3.62 5.63 9.80
C ASP A 74 -4.06 4.21 10.16
N ILE A 75 -4.44 3.41 9.16
CA ILE A 75 -4.76 1.98 9.36
C ILE A 75 -3.54 1.05 9.31
N GLY A 76 -2.33 1.61 9.15
CA GLY A 76 -1.07 0.88 9.15
C GLY A 76 -0.78 0.06 7.89
N VAL A 77 -1.37 0.42 6.74
CA VAL A 77 -1.04 -0.18 5.44
C VAL A 77 0.21 0.50 4.84
N LEU A 78 0.27 1.83 4.91
CA LEU A 78 1.42 2.61 4.47
C LEU A 78 2.28 3.07 5.66
N VAL A 79 3.60 3.09 5.45
CA VAL A 79 4.56 3.63 6.40
C VAL A 79 5.39 4.72 5.71
N GLU A 80 5.55 5.87 6.36
CA GLU A 80 6.46 6.90 5.87
C GLU A 80 7.92 6.43 6.02
N THR A 81 8.70 6.51 4.95
CA THR A 81 10.08 5.97 4.89
C THR A 81 11.17 7.03 4.88
N THR A 82 10.82 8.31 4.68
CA THR A 82 11.79 9.38 4.44
C THR A 82 12.07 10.29 5.63
N GLY A 83 11.13 10.43 6.57
CA GLY A 83 11.28 11.31 7.74
C GLY A 83 11.46 12.80 7.39
N ARG A 84 10.97 13.25 6.23
CA ARG A 84 11.16 14.61 5.70
C ARG A 84 9.84 15.36 5.66
N ALA A 85 9.86 16.69 5.79
CA ALA A 85 8.64 17.50 5.76
C ALA A 85 8.02 17.65 4.35
N ARG A 86 8.79 17.43 3.28
CA ARG A 86 8.34 17.51 1.88
C ARG A 86 8.93 16.36 1.06
N GLY A 87 8.21 15.94 0.02
CA GLY A 87 8.61 14.78 -0.79
C GLY A 87 8.59 13.47 0.00
N GLN A 88 7.62 13.34 0.92
CA GLN A 88 7.48 12.14 1.74
C GLN A 88 7.21 10.93 0.87
N SER A 89 8.02 9.88 1.06
CA SER A 89 7.78 8.59 0.40
C SER A 89 7.16 7.63 1.39
N PHE A 90 6.11 6.97 0.94
CA PHE A 90 5.34 5.98 1.67
C PHE A 90 5.58 4.61 1.05
N SER A 91 5.66 3.58 1.88
CA SER A 91 5.83 2.21 1.42
C SER A 91 4.79 1.29 2.03
N TYR A 92 4.28 0.38 1.20
CA TYR A 92 3.57 -0.80 1.67
C TYR A 92 4.58 -1.82 2.22
N GLN A 93 5.12 -1.50 3.39
CA GLN A 93 6.31 -2.17 3.92
C GLN A 93 6.07 -3.66 4.19
N ALA A 94 4.86 -4.03 4.66
CA ALA A 94 4.49 -5.43 4.88
C ALA A 94 4.58 -6.24 3.58
N TYR A 95 4.07 -5.70 2.46
CA TYR A 95 4.13 -6.35 1.15
C TYR A 95 5.58 -6.51 0.65
N VAL A 96 6.39 -5.45 0.78
CA VAL A 96 7.82 -5.49 0.39
C VAL A 96 8.60 -6.51 1.24
N ASN A 97 8.25 -6.67 2.52
CA ASN A 97 8.90 -7.65 3.38
C ASN A 97 8.60 -9.08 2.94
N VAL A 98 7.34 -9.39 2.57
CA VAL A 98 6.98 -10.73 2.08
C VAL A 98 7.64 -11.04 0.73
N LEU A 99 7.78 -10.04 -0.16
CA LEU A 99 8.48 -10.20 -1.44
C LEU A 99 9.98 -10.48 -1.30
N ARG A 100 10.60 -10.06 -0.20
CA ARG A 100 12.03 -10.21 0.06
C ARG A 100 12.37 -11.43 0.93
N ALA A 101 11.34 -12.11 1.43
CA ALA A 101 11.46 -13.25 2.33
C ALA A 101 11.80 -14.55 1.61
#